data_AF-F8F6L1-F1
#
_entry.id   AF-F8F6L1-F1
#
_cell.length_a   1.000
_cell.length_b   1.000
_cell.length_c   1.000
_cell.angle_alpha   90.00
_cell.angle_beta   90.00
_cell.angle_gamma   90.00
#
_symmetry.space_group_name_H-M   'P 1'
#
loop_
_entity.id
_entity.type
_entity.pdbx_description
1 polymer ?
#
loop_
_entity_poly.entity_id
_entity_poly.type
_entity_poly.pdbx_seq_one_letter_code
_entity_poly.pdbx_strand_id
1 'polypeptide(L)'
;MTKNSIGKRKNGFVPVRVLQRTAAIMLPFYRAIAKNGAFARQWSRAVVATDLIAMGRLLKSVSPRTSGLPLGTNGIGYFVAFPTGNFRLELAAGVTIPPGTAQFIFEARAHRAVARAILPLYIQLARNTCFAAAFSKAVGREDRRAVNRMVRSLVRTPALVSVDVGVEQGGIALNFKFPFSRFVYRNLLFLQTP
;
A
#
# COMPACT_ATOMS: atom_id res chain seq x y z
N MET A 1 -6.66 13.40 37.94
CA MET A 1 -5.30 12.97 37.56
C MET A 1 -5.27 11.45 37.55
N THR A 2 -5.25 10.84 36.36
CA THR A 2 -5.15 9.39 36.23
C THR A 2 -4.06 9.10 35.21
N LYS A 3 -2.92 8.61 35.70
CA LYS A 3 -1.78 8.14 34.91
C LYS A 3 -2.24 6.92 34.10
N ASN A 4 -2.46 7.08 32.80
CA ASN A 4 -2.46 5.95 31.89
C ASN A 4 -1.04 5.70 31.41
N SER A 5 -0.61 4.48 31.70
CA SER A 5 0.71 3.92 31.52
C SER A 5 1.22 4.05 30.08
N ILE A 6 2.50 4.40 30.00
CA ILE A 6 3.32 4.44 28.79
C ILE A 6 3.37 3.03 28.19
N GLY A 7 2.52 2.77 27.20
CA GLY A 7 2.75 1.69 26.25
C GLY A 7 3.92 2.10 25.35
N LYS A 8 5.12 1.56 25.60
CA LYS A 8 6.25 1.65 24.65
C LYS A 8 5.73 1.25 23.27
N ARG A 9 5.56 2.21 22.35
CA ARG A 9 5.32 1.94 20.93
C ARG A 9 6.50 1.07 20.47
N LYS A 10 6.26 -0.22 20.27
CA LYS A 10 7.25 -1.08 19.62
C LYS A 10 7.40 -0.50 18.22
N ASN A 11 8.54 0.10 17.93
CA ASN A 11 8.89 0.54 16.58
C ASN A 11 8.57 -0.59 15.61
N GLY A 12 7.52 -0.41 14.81
CA GLY A 12 7.05 -1.39 13.83
C GLY A 12 8.07 -1.51 12.71
N PHE A 13 9.16 -2.23 12.97
CA PHE A 13 10.21 -2.47 12.01
C PHE A 13 9.75 -3.54 11.04
N VAL A 14 9.51 -3.16 9.79
CA VAL A 14 9.21 -4.11 8.72
C VAL A 14 10.51 -4.78 8.27
N PRO A 15 10.70 -6.11 8.46
CA PRO A 15 11.92 -6.77 8.03
C PRO A 15 12.15 -6.61 6.52
N VAL A 16 13.39 -6.35 6.12
CA VAL A 16 13.78 -6.11 4.71
C VAL A 16 13.27 -7.21 3.78
N ARG A 17 13.43 -8.48 4.18
CA ARG A 17 12.96 -9.63 3.37
C ARG A 17 11.44 -9.62 3.16
N VAL A 18 10.66 -9.25 4.18
CA VAL A 18 9.20 -9.15 4.08
C VAL A 18 8.81 -8.01 3.14
N LEU A 19 9.48 -6.86 3.27
CA LEU A 19 9.28 -5.70 2.41
C LEU A 19 9.58 -6.03 0.93
N GLN A 20 10.73 -6.65 0.66
CA GLN A 20 11.13 -7.07 -0.69
C GLN A 20 10.16 -8.09 -1.28
N ARG A 21 9.77 -9.12 -0.50
CA ARG A 21 8.83 -10.16 -0.93
C ARG A 21 7.47 -9.57 -1.26
N THR A 22 6.95 -8.71 -0.39
CA THR A 22 5.66 -8.02 -0.58
C THR A 22 5.69 -7.16 -1.84
N ALA A 23 6.74 -6.36 -2.01
CA ALA A 23 6.90 -5.54 -3.20
C ALA A 23 6.99 -6.38 -4.47
N ALA A 24 7.74 -7.48 -4.46
CA ALA A 24 7.89 -8.39 -5.60
C ALA A 24 6.57 -9.08 -5.99
N ILE A 25 5.76 -9.50 -5.01
CA ILE A 25 4.46 -10.13 -5.25
C ILE A 25 3.42 -9.10 -5.75
N MET A 26 3.44 -7.87 -5.24
CA MET A 26 2.50 -6.82 -5.66
C MET A 26 2.86 -6.18 -7.00
N LEU A 27 4.12 -6.26 -7.44
CA LEU A 27 4.60 -5.56 -8.63
C LEU A 27 3.85 -5.94 -9.93
N PRO A 28 3.56 -7.22 -10.24
CA PRO A 28 2.77 -7.60 -11.42
C PRO A 28 1.35 -7.00 -11.38
N PHE A 29 0.73 -6.98 -10.20
CA PHE A 29 -0.60 -6.41 -10.02
C PHE A 29 -0.61 -4.89 -10.27
N TYR A 30 0.32 -4.13 -9.68
CA TYR A 30 0.42 -2.69 -9.96
C TYR A 30 0.74 -2.40 -11.43
N ARG A 31 1.53 -3.24 -12.10
CA ARG A 31 1.76 -3.14 -13.55
C ARG A 31 0.48 -3.36 -14.35
N ALA A 32 -0.32 -4.36 -14.01
CA ALA A 32 -1.58 -4.66 -14.66
C ALA A 32 -2.57 -3.50 -14.51
N ILE A 33 -2.74 -2.97 -13.30
CA ILE A 33 -3.54 -1.77 -13.05
C ILE A 33 -3.03 -0.60 -13.90
N ALA A 34 -1.73 -0.26 -13.82
CA ALA A 34 -1.16 0.87 -14.53
C ALA A 34 -1.37 0.83 -16.06
N LYS A 35 -1.17 -0.34 -16.67
CA LYS A 35 -1.11 -0.53 -18.13
C LYS A 35 -2.45 -0.95 -18.74
N ASN A 36 -3.20 -1.85 -18.12
CA ASN A 36 -4.43 -2.40 -18.68
C ASN A 36 -5.67 -1.68 -18.11
N GLY A 37 -6.30 -0.86 -18.95
CA GLY A 37 -7.50 -0.10 -18.57
C GLY A 37 -8.73 -0.97 -18.30
N ALA A 38 -8.90 -2.07 -19.01
CA ALA A 38 -10.02 -3.00 -18.78
C ALA A 38 -9.84 -3.72 -17.44
N PHE A 39 -8.64 -4.22 -17.16
CA PHE A 39 -8.31 -4.85 -15.89
C PHE A 39 -8.55 -3.89 -14.71
N ALA A 40 -8.07 -2.65 -14.80
CA ALA A 40 -8.29 -1.65 -13.75
C ALA A 40 -9.79 -1.36 -13.53
N ARG A 41 -10.61 -1.29 -14.59
CA ARG A 41 -12.06 -1.12 -14.45
C ARG A 41 -12.73 -2.32 -13.77
N GLN A 42 -12.34 -3.54 -14.15
CA GLN A 42 -12.87 -4.76 -13.53
C GLN A 42 -12.49 -4.82 -12.04
N TRP A 43 -11.22 -4.54 -11.72
CA TRP A 43 -10.74 -4.47 -10.34
C TRP A 43 -11.51 -3.44 -9.52
N SER A 44 -11.63 -2.20 -10.03
CA SER A 44 -12.35 -1.14 -9.34
C SER A 44 -13.82 -1.45 -9.11
N ARG A 45 -14.49 -2.09 -10.09
CA ARG A 45 -15.88 -2.55 -9.91
C ARG A 45 -15.99 -3.60 -8.80
N ALA A 46 -15.07 -4.57 -8.77
CA ALA A 46 -15.05 -5.59 -7.73
C ALA A 46 -14.79 -5.00 -6.34
N VAL A 47 -13.90 -4.00 -6.22
CA VAL A 47 -13.69 -3.23 -4.99
C VAL A 47 -14.97 -2.55 -4.53
N VAL A 48 -15.63 -1.79 -5.42
CA VAL A 48 -16.88 -1.08 -5.08
C VAL A 48 -18.00 -2.05 -4.67
N ALA A 49 -18.12 -3.18 -5.36
CA ALA A 49 -19.10 -4.22 -5.07
C ALA A 49 -18.73 -5.11 -3.86
N THR A 50 -17.57 -4.87 -3.23
CA THR A 50 -17.02 -5.70 -2.15
C THR A 50 -16.88 -7.19 -2.51
N ASP A 51 -16.68 -7.49 -3.80
CA ASP A 51 -16.59 -8.85 -4.33
C ASP A 51 -15.16 -9.39 -4.18
N LEU A 52 -14.88 -9.95 -3.00
CA LEU A 52 -13.60 -10.57 -2.67
C LEU A 52 -13.25 -11.75 -3.58
N ILE A 53 -14.24 -12.47 -4.12
CA ILE A 53 -14.02 -13.61 -5.01
C ILE A 53 -13.49 -13.11 -6.36
N ALA A 54 -14.15 -12.11 -6.96
CA ALA A 54 -13.70 -11.50 -8.20
C ALA A 54 -12.33 -10.82 -8.03
N MET A 55 -12.12 -10.08 -6.94
CA MET A 55 -10.81 -9.49 -6.66
C MET A 55 -9.74 -10.56 -6.52
N GLY A 56 -9.99 -11.66 -5.79
CA GLY A 56 -9.05 -12.77 -5.65
C GLY A 56 -8.68 -13.42 -6.99
N ARG A 57 -9.67 -13.65 -7.87
CA ARG A 57 -9.47 -14.18 -9.22
C ARG A 57 -8.62 -13.25 -10.09
N LEU A 58 -8.94 -11.95 -10.09
CA LEU A 58 -8.20 -10.93 -10.85
C LEU A 58 -6.77 -10.75 -10.32
N LEU A 59 -6.57 -10.78 -9.00
CA LEU A 59 -5.26 -10.64 -8.41
C LEU A 59 -4.37 -11.84 -8.79
N LYS A 60 -4.92 -13.05 -8.66
CA LYS A 60 -4.23 -14.30 -9.00
C LYS A 60 -3.86 -14.39 -10.48
N SER A 61 -4.70 -13.87 -11.38
CA SER A 61 -4.44 -13.94 -12.82
C SER A 61 -3.21 -13.14 -13.27
N VAL A 62 -2.83 -12.09 -12.52
CA VAL A 62 -1.66 -11.26 -12.81
C VAL A 62 -0.50 -11.49 -11.85
N SER A 63 -0.76 -11.99 -10.65
CA SER A 63 0.26 -12.36 -9.68
C SER A 63 -0.10 -13.68 -8.99
N PRO A 64 0.22 -14.84 -9.58
CA PRO A 64 -0.17 -16.15 -9.03
C PRO A 64 0.30 -16.40 -7.59
N ARG A 65 1.41 -15.75 -7.19
CA ARG A 65 1.98 -15.81 -5.83
C ARG A 65 1.11 -15.14 -4.76
N THR A 66 0.01 -14.49 -5.12
CA THR A 66 -0.98 -13.97 -4.17
C THR A 66 -2.03 -15.00 -3.77
N SER A 67 -2.02 -16.19 -4.38
CA SER A 67 -3.00 -17.24 -4.07
C SER A 67 -2.94 -17.59 -2.57
N GLY A 68 -4.08 -17.49 -1.89
CA GLY A 68 -4.20 -17.77 -0.45
C GLY A 68 -3.79 -16.62 0.47
N LEU A 69 -3.37 -15.45 -0.04
CA LEU A 69 -3.14 -14.29 0.81
C LEU A 69 -4.46 -13.65 1.26
N PRO A 70 -4.56 -13.17 2.51
CA PRO A 70 -5.71 -12.41 2.98
C PRO A 70 -5.94 -11.17 2.12
N LEU A 71 -7.19 -10.96 1.73
CA LEU A 71 -7.63 -9.84 0.90
C LEU A 71 -8.83 -9.18 1.58
N GLY A 72 -8.79 -7.86 1.71
CA GLY A 72 -9.85 -7.08 2.32
C GLY A 72 -10.28 -5.92 1.44
N THR A 73 -11.56 -5.53 1.55
CA THR A 73 -12.13 -4.33 0.92
C THR A 73 -13.32 -3.82 1.72
N ASN A 74 -13.58 -2.52 1.65
CA ASN A 74 -14.72 -1.84 2.27
C ASN A 74 -15.48 -0.94 1.27
N GLY A 75 -15.38 -1.23 -0.04
CA GLY A 75 -16.06 -0.45 -1.08
C GLY A 75 -15.32 0.82 -1.53
N ILE A 76 -14.29 1.25 -0.80
CA ILE A 76 -13.51 2.48 -1.10
C ILE A 76 -12.01 2.21 -1.23
N GLY A 77 -11.60 0.94 -1.15
CA GLY A 77 -10.20 0.54 -1.19
C GLY A 77 -10.02 -0.96 -1.02
N TYR A 78 -8.76 -1.39 -1.06
CA TYR A 78 -8.39 -2.78 -0.84
C TYR A 78 -7.06 -2.90 -0.09
N PHE A 79 -6.88 -4.06 0.54
CA PHE A 79 -5.66 -4.45 1.24
C PHE A 79 -5.33 -5.91 0.93
N VAL A 80 -4.05 -6.19 0.67
CA VAL A 80 -3.50 -7.55 0.60
C VAL A 80 -2.52 -7.69 1.75
N ALA A 81 -2.73 -8.68 2.61
CA ALA A 81 -1.89 -8.91 3.78
C ALA A 81 -0.83 -9.99 3.51
N PHE A 82 0.37 -9.76 4.04
CA PHE A 82 1.53 -10.61 3.84
C PHE A 82 2.07 -11.08 5.19
N PRO A 83 2.12 -12.39 5.47
CA PRO A 83 2.69 -12.91 6.69
C PRO A 83 4.15 -12.49 6.85
N THR A 84 4.52 -11.99 8.03
CA THR A 84 5.89 -11.55 8.32
C THR A 84 6.79 -12.67 8.84
N GLY A 85 6.24 -13.87 9.06
CA GLY A 85 6.88 -14.97 9.81
C GLY A 85 6.71 -14.86 11.33
N ASN A 86 6.26 -13.69 11.82
CA ASN A 86 5.71 -13.55 13.17
C ASN A 86 4.18 -13.65 13.07
N PHE A 87 3.60 -14.67 13.69
CA PHE A 87 2.15 -14.94 13.64
C PHE A 87 1.27 -13.79 14.18
N ARG A 88 1.86 -12.80 14.85
CA ARG A 88 1.15 -11.64 15.39
C ARG A 88 1.14 -10.42 14.47
N LEU A 89 1.89 -10.44 13.36
CA LEU A 89 2.03 -9.28 12.47
C LEU A 89 1.99 -9.66 10.99
N GLU A 90 1.22 -8.89 10.24
CA GLU A 90 1.16 -8.93 8.79
C GLU A 90 1.56 -7.58 8.21
N LEU A 91 2.25 -7.60 7.07
CA LEU A 91 2.46 -6.39 6.28
C LEU A 91 1.29 -6.26 5.30
N ALA A 92 0.46 -5.25 5.47
CA ALA A 92 -0.62 -4.94 4.54
C ALA A 92 -0.14 -3.96 3.46
N ALA A 93 -0.50 -4.22 2.21
CA ALA A 93 -0.29 -3.32 1.08
C ALA A 93 -1.61 -3.04 0.38
N GLY A 94 -1.91 -1.77 0.09
CA GLY A 94 -3.23 -1.40 -0.41
C GLY A 94 -3.33 -0.02 -1.04
N VAL A 95 -4.49 0.25 -1.63
CA VAL A 95 -4.89 1.59 -2.04
C VAL A 95 -6.32 1.81 -1.57
N THR A 96 -6.56 2.94 -0.90
CA THR A 96 -7.88 3.29 -0.35
C THR A 96 -8.13 4.77 -0.50
N ILE A 97 -9.39 5.17 -0.47
CA ILE A 97 -9.78 6.52 -0.13
C ILE A 97 -9.86 6.60 1.41
N PRO A 98 -9.43 7.70 2.06
CA PRO A 98 -9.60 7.86 3.51
C PRO A 98 -11.06 7.62 3.95
N PRO A 99 -11.30 6.77 4.96
CA PRO A 99 -12.65 6.53 5.48
C PRO A 99 -13.37 7.82 5.87
N GLY A 100 -14.71 7.81 5.78
CA GLY A 100 -15.55 8.97 6.09
C GLY A 100 -15.59 10.05 5.01
N THR A 101 -14.77 9.95 3.96
CA THR A 101 -14.77 10.91 2.84
C THR A 101 -15.49 10.40 1.60
N ALA A 102 -15.85 9.12 1.58
CA ALA A 102 -16.47 8.44 0.45
C ALA A 102 -17.18 7.16 0.90
N GLN A 103 -18.15 6.70 0.10
CA GLN A 103 -18.80 5.40 0.27
C GLN A 103 -18.99 4.76 -1.11
N PHE A 104 -18.69 3.46 -1.22
CA PHE A 104 -18.92 2.65 -2.42
C PHE A 104 -18.42 3.30 -3.73
N ILE A 105 -17.21 3.86 -3.69
CA ILE A 105 -16.59 4.49 -4.85
C ILE A 105 -15.08 4.23 -4.86
N PHE A 106 -14.58 3.81 -6.03
CA PHE A 106 -13.15 3.60 -6.25
C PHE A 106 -12.86 3.77 -7.75
N GLU A 107 -12.36 4.94 -8.15
CA GLU A 107 -12.23 5.30 -9.56
C GLU A 107 -11.02 4.60 -10.21
N ALA A 108 -11.28 3.81 -11.24
CA ALA A 108 -10.22 3.15 -11.99
C ALA A 108 -9.18 4.15 -12.53
N ARG A 109 -9.59 5.33 -13.00
CA ARG A 109 -8.66 6.36 -13.50
C ARG A 109 -7.65 6.79 -12.43
N ALA A 110 -8.11 7.04 -11.21
CA ALA A 110 -7.26 7.44 -10.10
C ALA A 110 -6.36 6.28 -9.65
N HIS A 111 -6.91 5.06 -9.50
CA HIS A 111 -6.12 3.87 -9.14
C HIS A 111 -4.99 3.59 -10.15
N ARG A 112 -5.26 3.73 -11.45
CA ARG A 112 -4.24 3.63 -12.51
C ARG A 112 -3.15 4.68 -12.35
N ALA A 113 -3.51 5.91 -12.04
CA ALA A 113 -2.55 7.00 -11.85
C ALA A 113 -1.68 6.77 -10.60
N VAL A 114 -2.27 6.31 -9.49
CA VAL A 114 -1.53 5.89 -8.29
C VAL A 114 -0.57 4.76 -8.63
N ALA A 115 -1.04 3.69 -9.27
CA ALA A 115 -0.23 2.52 -9.61
C ALA A 115 0.99 2.91 -10.46
N ARG A 116 0.83 3.75 -11.48
CA ARG A 116 1.95 4.27 -12.28
C ARG A 116 2.96 5.04 -11.43
N ALA A 117 2.48 5.89 -10.52
CA ALA A 117 3.33 6.73 -9.69
C ALA A 117 4.18 5.90 -8.71
N ILE A 118 3.63 4.81 -8.15
CA ILE A 118 4.33 3.99 -7.15
C ILE A 118 5.21 2.89 -7.75
N LEU A 119 5.09 2.58 -9.04
CA LEU A 119 5.86 1.51 -9.69
C LEU A 119 7.38 1.63 -9.45
N PRO A 120 8.03 2.80 -9.63
CA PRO A 120 9.47 2.94 -9.38
C PRO A 120 9.86 2.60 -7.92
N LEU A 121 9.03 3.01 -6.95
CA LEU A 121 9.23 2.68 -5.54
C LEU A 121 9.16 1.16 -5.32
N TYR A 122 8.11 0.50 -5.81
CA TYR A 122 7.95 -0.95 -5.67
C TYR A 122 9.05 -1.74 -6.39
N ILE A 123 9.59 -1.24 -7.51
CA ILE A 123 10.74 -1.84 -8.19
C ILE A 123 11.99 -1.78 -7.31
N GLN A 124 12.31 -0.61 -6.74
CA GLN A 124 13.46 -0.45 -5.85
C GLN A 124 13.31 -1.28 -4.58
N LEU A 125 12.13 -1.29 -3.97
CA LEU A 125 11.82 -2.15 -2.84
C LEU A 125 11.99 -3.63 -3.18
N ALA A 126 11.56 -4.10 -4.35
CA ALA A 126 11.64 -5.51 -4.71
C ALA A 126 13.07 -5.97 -5.07
N ARG A 127 13.88 -5.11 -5.69
CA ARG A 127 15.12 -5.52 -6.38
C ARG A 127 16.41 -4.94 -5.78
N ASN A 128 16.33 -3.83 -5.05
CA ASN A 128 17.50 -3.16 -4.50
C ASN A 128 17.57 -3.36 -2.99
N THR A 129 18.38 -4.32 -2.54
CA THR A 129 18.52 -4.66 -1.13
C THR A 129 19.02 -3.49 -0.29
N CYS A 130 19.96 -2.70 -0.79
CA CYS A 130 20.47 -1.52 -0.08
C CYS A 130 19.38 -0.46 0.10
N PHE A 131 18.60 -0.20 -0.95
CA PHE A 131 17.45 0.71 -0.87
C PHE A 131 16.41 0.18 0.12
N ALA A 132 16.02 -1.09 0.01
CA ALA A 132 15.02 -1.70 0.89
C ALA A 132 15.47 -1.69 2.36
N ALA A 133 16.75 -1.95 2.64
CA ALA A 133 17.31 -1.87 3.98
C ALA A 133 17.32 -0.45 4.55
N ALA A 134 17.76 0.53 3.75
CA ALA A 134 17.71 1.93 4.15
C ALA A 134 16.28 2.41 4.38
N PHE A 135 15.34 1.99 3.51
CA PHE A 135 13.93 2.33 3.59
C PHE A 135 13.29 1.75 4.85
N SER A 136 13.46 0.45 5.08
CA SER A 136 13.00 -0.26 6.29
C SER A 136 13.53 0.39 7.57
N LYS A 137 14.83 0.72 7.61
CA LYS A 137 15.45 1.44 8.73
C LYS A 137 14.86 2.83 8.95
N ALA A 138 14.65 3.61 7.89
CA ALA A 138 14.08 4.95 7.97
C ALA A 138 12.62 4.91 8.46
N VAL A 139 11.80 3.99 7.93
CA VAL A 139 10.41 3.78 8.38
C VAL A 139 10.36 3.33 9.83
N GLY A 140 11.19 2.35 10.22
CA GLY A 140 11.22 1.85 11.60
C GLY A 140 11.75 2.85 12.63
N ARG A 141 12.45 3.90 12.19
CA ARG A 141 12.88 5.04 13.03
C ARG A 141 11.94 6.23 12.97
N GLU A 142 10.85 6.12 12.20
CA GLU A 142 9.95 7.24 11.88
C GLU A 142 10.70 8.47 11.33
N ASP A 143 11.80 8.26 10.60
CA ASP A 143 12.60 9.34 10.00
C ASP A 143 11.86 9.90 8.78
N ARG A 144 10.91 10.80 9.05
CA ARG A 144 10.06 11.45 8.03
C ARG A 144 10.88 12.11 6.93
N ARG A 145 12.02 12.73 7.27
CA ARG A 145 12.87 13.42 6.30
C ARG A 145 13.55 12.43 5.36
N ALA A 146 14.11 11.33 5.89
CA ALA A 146 14.70 10.28 5.06
C ALA A 146 13.65 9.59 4.19
N VAL A 147 12.52 9.16 4.76
CA VAL A 147 11.45 8.47 4.01
C VAL A 147 10.91 9.38 2.90
N ASN A 148 10.63 10.65 3.19
CA ASN A 148 10.11 11.58 2.19
C ASN A 148 11.12 11.78 1.04
N ARG A 149 12.42 11.97 1.33
CA ARG A 149 13.46 12.06 0.29
C ARG A 149 13.53 10.80 -0.58
N MET A 150 13.52 9.62 0.03
CA MET A 150 13.58 8.35 -0.68
C MET A 150 12.34 8.09 -1.55
N VAL A 151 11.15 8.43 -1.05
CA VAL A 151 9.90 8.31 -1.81
C VAL A 151 9.87 9.32 -2.95
N ARG A 152 10.16 10.60 -2.70
CA ARG A 152 10.08 11.68 -3.69
C ARG A 152 11.10 11.54 -4.82
N SER A 153 12.26 10.91 -4.57
CA SER A 153 13.24 10.64 -5.65
C SER A 153 12.71 9.66 -6.70
N LEU A 154 11.74 8.81 -6.33
CA LEU A 154 11.14 7.77 -7.17
C LEU A 154 9.71 8.10 -7.62
N VAL A 155 8.89 8.67 -6.73
CA VAL A 155 7.49 9.05 -6.97
C VAL A 155 7.44 10.55 -7.27
N ARG A 156 7.68 10.88 -8.55
CA ARG A 156 7.90 12.27 -9.01
C ARG A 156 6.64 13.04 -9.39
N THR A 157 5.47 12.42 -9.31
CA THR A 157 4.22 13.09 -9.69
C THR A 157 3.88 14.23 -8.72
N PRO A 158 3.45 15.41 -9.21
CA PRO A 158 2.97 16.49 -8.35
C PRO A 158 1.67 16.09 -7.61
N ALA A 159 0.97 15.06 -8.08
CA ALA A 159 -0.22 14.55 -7.41
C ALA A 159 0.09 13.95 -6.03
N LEU A 160 1.32 13.51 -5.76
CA LEU A 160 1.72 13.09 -4.42
C LEU A 160 1.77 14.33 -3.53
N VAL A 161 0.83 14.48 -2.60
CA VAL A 161 0.74 15.65 -1.72
C VAL A 161 1.51 15.47 -0.42
N SER A 162 1.46 14.28 0.17
CA SER A 162 2.20 13.98 1.41
C SER A 162 2.66 12.52 1.47
N VAL A 163 3.68 12.31 2.30
CA VAL A 163 4.20 10.99 2.69
C VAL A 163 4.15 10.93 4.21
N ASP A 164 3.25 10.12 4.74
CA ASP A 164 3.10 9.93 6.19
C ASP A 164 3.91 8.70 6.62
N VAL A 165 4.49 8.75 7.82
CA VAL A 165 5.26 7.66 8.44
C VAL A 165 4.68 7.38 9.82
N GLY A 166 4.72 6.12 10.27
CA GLY A 166 4.17 5.72 11.56
C GLY A 166 2.65 5.54 11.52
N VAL A 167 2.12 5.13 10.37
CA VAL A 167 0.70 4.81 10.20
C VAL A 167 0.39 3.43 10.81
N GLU A 168 -0.77 3.30 11.45
CA GLU A 168 -1.20 2.08 12.18
C GLU A 168 -0.15 1.59 13.19
N GLN A 169 0.30 0.34 13.10
CA GLN A 169 1.35 -0.23 13.97
C GLN A 169 2.77 0.00 13.43
N GLY A 170 2.92 0.82 12.38
CA GLY A 170 4.17 1.14 11.71
C GLY A 170 4.06 0.99 10.20
N GLY A 171 4.71 1.88 9.43
CA GLY A 171 4.62 1.87 7.98
C GLY A 171 4.60 3.26 7.35
N ILE A 172 4.09 3.32 6.13
CA ILE A 172 3.95 4.55 5.36
C ILE A 172 2.57 4.69 4.71
N ALA A 173 2.20 5.93 4.45
CA ALA A 173 1.13 6.27 3.52
C ALA A 173 1.59 7.31 2.51
N LEU A 174 1.25 7.09 1.24
CA LEU A 174 1.47 8.04 0.16
C LEU A 174 0.11 8.59 -0.26
N ASN A 175 -0.12 9.88 -0.04
CA ASN A 175 -1.40 10.52 -0.32
C ASN A 175 -1.35 11.22 -1.67
N PHE A 176 -2.29 10.88 -2.55
CA PHE A 176 -2.39 11.40 -3.91
C PHE A 176 -3.67 12.20 -4.10
N LYS A 177 -3.54 13.45 -4.54
CA LYS A 177 -4.67 14.28 -4.97
C LYS A 177 -4.55 14.56 -6.47
N PHE A 178 -5.52 14.08 -7.23
CA PHE A 178 -5.58 14.32 -8.68
C PHE A 178 -6.58 15.43 -8.99
N PRO A 179 -6.32 16.28 -10.00
CA PRO A 179 -7.25 17.34 -10.38
C PRO A 179 -8.58 16.80 -10.94
N PHE A 180 -8.56 15.60 -11.52
CA PHE A 180 -9.74 14.95 -12.09
C PHE A 180 -10.56 14.14 -11.08
N SER A 181 -10.15 14.05 -9.81
CA SER A 181 -10.86 13.27 -8.79
C SER A 181 -11.15 14.14 -7.58
N ARG A 182 -12.37 14.03 -7.06
CA ARG A 182 -12.77 14.71 -5.82
C ARG A 182 -12.07 14.12 -4.59
N PHE A 183 -11.61 12.87 -4.67
CA PHE A 183 -11.06 12.13 -3.53
C PHE A 183 -9.53 12.17 -3.48
N VAL A 184 -9.00 12.01 -2.26
CA VAL A 184 -7.59 11.69 -2.05
C VAL A 184 -7.46 10.17 -2.08
N TYR A 185 -6.48 9.66 -2.81
CA TYR A 185 -6.13 8.24 -2.81
C TYR A 185 -4.88 8.02 -1.98
N ARG A 186 -4.93 7.05 -1.09
CA ARG A 186 -3.86 6.70 -0.17
C ARG A 186 -3.30 5.34 -0.54
N ASN A 187 -2.05 5.28 -0.99
CA ASN A 187 -1.32 4.01 -1.06
C ASN A 187 -0.71 3.72 0.31
N LEU A 188 -0.90 2.49 0.78
CA LEU A 188 -0.58 2.07 2.14
C LEU A 188 0.39 0.90 2.11
N LEU A 189 1.35 0.94 3.03
CA LEU A 189 2.24 -0.18 3.34
C LEU A 189 2.53 -0.15 4.84
N PHE A 190 1.86 -0.99 5.62
CA PHE A 190 1.86 -0.90 7.08
C PHE A 190 1.72 -2.25 7.77
N LEU A 191 2.19 -2.33 9.01
CA LEU A 191 2.02 -3.48 9.88
C LEU A 191 0.65 -3.44 10.55
N GLN A 192 0.00 -4.59 10.57
CA GLN A 192 -1.25 -4.82 11.28
C GLN A 192 -1.17 -6.14 12.04
N THR A 193 -2.00 -6.25 13.07
CA THR A 193 -2.38 -7.56 13.62
C THR A 193 -3.37 -8.23 12.66
N PRO A 194 -3.32 -9.56 12.49
CA PRO A 194 -4.28 -10.31 11.68
C PRO A 194 -5.74 -10.05 12.06
#